data_AF-A0A7K0V0W3-F1
#
_entry.id   AF-A0A7K0V0W3-F1
#
_cell.length_a   1.000
_cell.length_b   1.000
_cell.length_c   1.000
_cell.angle_alpha   90.00
_cell.angle_beta   90.00
_cell.angle_gamma   90.00
#
_symmetry.space_group_name_H-M   'P 1'
#
loop_
_entity.id
_entity.type
_entity.pdbx_description
1 polymer ?
#
loop_
_entity_poly.entity_id
_entity_poly.type
_entity_poly.pdbx_seq_one_letter_code
_entity_poly.pdbx_strand_id
1 'polypeptide(L)' 'MENVIRYGIIGAGMMGIEHLRNLQAIEGVVVTAIADPSEASRDAA' A
#
# COMPACT_ATOMS: atom_id res chain seq x y z
N MET A 1 14.02 16.18 -11.06
CA MET A 1 12.70 15.57 -10.88
C MET A 1 12.95 14.20 -10.29
N GLU A 2 12.53 13.97 -9.04
CA GLU A 2 12.61 12.63 -8.46
C GLU A 2 11.58 11.73 -9.14
N ASN A 3 12.02 10.53 -9.54
CA ASN A 3 11.17 9.57 -10.21
C ASN A 3 10.40 8.78 -9.14
N VAL A 4 9.17 9.20 -8.84
CA VAL A 4 8.35 8.57 -7.81
C VAL A 4 7.77 7.26 -8.32
N ILE A 5 7.99 6.16 -7.61
CA ILE A 5 7.41 4.86 -7.92
C ILE A 5 6.03 4.75 -7.26
N ARG A 6 5.02 4.44 -8.08
CA ARG A 6 3.62 4.30 -7.67
C ARG A 6 3.26 2.83 -7.53
N TYR A 7 2.90 2.41 -6.33
CA TYR A 7 2.48 1.04 -6.04
C TYR A 7 0.96 0.93 -5.93
N GLY A 8 0.46 -0.23 -6.34
CA GLY A 8 -0.86 -0.73 -5.96
C GLY A 8 -0.70 -1.98 -5.11
N ILE A 9 -1.54 -2.13 -4.10
CA ILE A 9 -1.56 -3.32 -3.23
C ILE A 9 -2.81 -4.15 -3.54
N ILE A 10 -2.61 -5.45 -3.78
CA ILE A 10 -3.70 -6.43 -3.91
C ILE A 10 -3.63 -7.36 -2.69
N GLY A 11 -4.67 -7.32 -1.87
CA GLY A 11 -4.71 -7.97 -0.55
C GLY A 11 -4.15 -7.06 0.55
N ALA A 12 -5.05 -6.59 1.42
CA ALA A 12 -4.79 -5.68 2.53
C ALA A 12 -5.08 -6.34 3.90
N GLY A 13 -4.84 -7.65 4.01
CA GLY A 13 -4.79 -8.33 5.30
C GLY A 13 -3.58 -7.92 6.13
N MET A 14 -3.30 -8.64 7.23
CA MET A 14 -2.18 -8.33 8.15
C MET A 14 -0.85 -8.04 7.44
N MET A 15 -0.41 -8.94 6.55
CA MET A 15 0.85 -8.75 5.82
C MET A 15 0.77 -7.65 4.76
N GLY A 16 -0.40 -7.43 4.15
CA GLY A 16 -0.61 -6.35 3.19
C GLY A 16 -0.40 -4.97 3.84
N ILE A 17 -0.90 -4.81 5.07
CA ILE A 17 -0.68 -3.60 5.87
C ILE A 17 0.80 -3.44 6.24
N GLU A 18 1.49 -4.52 6.59
CA GLU A 18 2.92 -4.44 6.88
C GLU A 18 3.75 -4.06 5.64
N HIS A 19 3.40 -4.61 4.46
CA HIS A 19 4.01 -4.19 3.21
C HIS A 19 3.70 -2.72 2.87
N LEU A 20 2.49 -2.24 3.13
CA LEU A 20 2.13 -0.83 2.97
C LEU A 20 3.04 0.07 3.82
N ARG A 21 3.22 -0.25 5.11
CA ARG A 21 4.08 0.51 6.03
C ARG A 21 5.53 0.50 5.57
N ASN A 22 6.03 -0.65 5.12
CA ASN A 22 7.38 -0.76 4.59
C ASN A 22 7.57 0.09 3.32
N LEU A 23 6.58 0.12 2.41
CA LEU A 23 6.63 0.96 1.21
C LEU A 23 6.57 2.46 1.54
N GLN A 24 5.76 2.86 2.53
CA GLN A 24 5.67 4.26 2.99
C GLN A 24 6.97 4.78 3.63
N ALA A 25 7.82 3.89 4.14
CA ALA A 25 9.11 4.25 4.71
C ALA A 25 10.22 4.45 3.65
N ILE A 26 9.98 4.09 2.39
CA ILE A 26 10.95 4.22 1.30
C ILE A 26 10.78 5.58 0.62
N GLU A 27 11.85 6.37 0.58
CA GLU A 27 11.86 7.65 -0.13
C GLU A 27 11.58 7.47 -1.63
N GLY A 28 10.75 8.35 -2.20
CA GLY A 28 10.35 8.27 -3.60
C GLY A 28 9.34 7.16 -3.91
N VAL A 29 8.71 6.56 -2.91
CA VAL A 29 7.64 5.56 -3.08
C VAL A 29 6.31 6.11 -2.58
N VAL A 30 5.23 5.80 -3.30
CA VAL A 30 3.86 6.10 -2.89
C VAL A 30 2.91 4.97 -3.25
N VAL A 31 2.07 4.55 -2.31
CA VAL A 31 0.95 3.63 -2.59
C VAL A 31 -0.25 4.46 -3.03
N THR A 32 -0.83 4.12 -4.18
CA THR A 32 -1.89 4.91 -4.82
C THR A 32 -3.18 4.14 -5.05
N ALA A 33 -3.18 2.83 -4.81
CA ALA A 33 -4.35 1.98 -4.95
C ALA A 33 -4.27 0.78 -3.99
N ILE A 34 -5.42 0.37 -3.47
CA ILE A 34 -5.59 -0.83 -2.66
C ILE A 34 -6.79 -1.60 -3.20
N ALA A 35 -6.64 -2.90 -3.41
CA ALA A 35 -7.70 -3.80 -3.83
C ALA A 35 -7.74 -5.00 -2.89
N ASP A 36 -8.84 -5.13 -2.14
CA ASP A 36 -9.13 -6.27 -1.27
C ASP A 36 -10.64 -6.51 -1.34
N PRO A 37 -11.17 -7.75 -1.30
CA PRO A 37 -12.60 -7.98 -1.27
C PRO A 37 -13.28 -7.51 0.03
N SER A 38 -12.56 -7.52 1.15
CA SER A 38 -13.06 -7.10 2.47
C SER A 38 -13.00 -5.58 2.62
N GLU A 39 -14.14 -4.96 2.93
CA GLU A 39 -14.21 -3.52 3.22
C GLU A 39 -13.38 -3.13 4.42
N ALA A 40 -13.49 -3.89 5.52
CA ALA A 40 -12.71 -3.64 6.72
C ALA A 40 -11.19 -3.70 6.48
N SER A 41 -10.73 -4.55 5.55
CA SER A 41 -9.31 -4.62 5.18
C SER A 41 -8.87 -3.40 4.39
N ARG A 42 -9.72 -2.87 3.51
CA ARG A 42 -9.44 -1.64 2.76
C ARG A 42 -9.42 -0.42 3.68
N ASP A 43 -10.32 -0.35 4.66
CA ASP A 43 -10.39 0.76 5.61
C ASP A 43 -9.24 0.76 6.62
N ALA A 44 -8.70 -0.42 6.93
CA ALA A 44 -7.58 -0.58 7.87
C ALA A 44 -6.20 -0.30 7.25
N ALA A 45 -6.12 -0.17 5.92
CA ALA A 45 -4.90 0.05 5.17
C ALA A 45 -4.74 1.52 4.76
#